data_AF-A0A7Y6X0I5-F1
#
_entry.id   AF-A0A7Y6X0I5-F1
#
_cell.length_a   1.000
_cell.length_b   1.000
_cell.length_c   1.000
_cell.angle_alpha   90.00
_cell.angle_beta   90.00
_cell.angle_gamma   90.00
#
_symmetry.space_group_name_H-M   'P 1'
#
loop_
_entity.id
_entity.type
_entity.pdbx_description
1 polymer ?
#
loop_
_entity_poly.entity_id
_entity_poly.type
_entity_poly.pdbx_seq_one_letter_code
_entity_poly.pdbx_strand_id
1 'polypeptide(L)'
;MKQTFAVLAALAVSTLVACGGVEAVEPGEALGEESSALVSCSTSCSDGTVLSCTGTTCSASDQDFVQCNGNYQYCPPPVPPDCTDPRQMCVNLNGTRCATPGVSRDCCVPGVPTGGCFCRSNGTWICTIPAEDP
;
A
#
# COMPACT_ATOMS: atom_id res chain seq x y z
N MET A 1 -37.15 5.66 -56.17
CA MET A 1 -35.70 5.65 -56.45
C MET A 1 -35.03 6.38 -55.30
N LYS A 2 -33.95 6.00 -54.62
CA LYS A 2 -32.94 4.91 -54.65
C LYS A 2 -32.22 5.06 -53.27
N GLN A 3 -32.17 4.04 -52.39
CA GLN A 3 -30.97 3.29 -51.94
C GLN A 3 -29.78 4.17 -51.46
N THR A 4 -29.03 3.96 -50.38
CA THR A 4 -28.69 2.88 -49.39
C THR A 4 -27.63 3.52 -48.44
N PHE A 5 -27.40 3.14 -47.18
CA PHE A 5 -26.42 2.15 -46.64
C PHE A 5 -26.30 2.48 -45.12
N ALA A 6 -26.68 1.63 -44.16
CA ALA A 6 -25.92 0.51 -43.59
C ALA A 6 -24.50 0.87 -43.07
N VAL A 7 -24.34 0.97 -41.74
CA VAL A 7 -23.05 0.70 -41.07
C VAL A 7 -23.32 -0.23 -39.88
N LEU A 8 -22.67 -1.39 -39.97
CA LEU A 8 -22.69 -2.52 -39.06
C LEU A 8 -21.72 -2.32 -37.89
N ALA A 9 -22.15 -2.83 -36.73
CA ALA A 9 -21.41 -3.66 -35.77
C ALA A 9 -19.93 -3.40 -35.48
N ALA A 10 -19.60 -3.28 -34.18
CA ALA A 10 -18.78 -4.23 -33.43
C ALA A 10 -18.14 -3.53 -32.23
N LEU A 11 -18.79 -3.58 -31.06
CA LEU A 11 -18.06 -3.38 -29.80
C LEU A 11 -17.66 -4.77 -29.31
N ALA A 12 -16.39 -5.06 -29.58
CA ALA A 12 -15.71 -6.29 -29.24
C ALA A 12 -15.78 -6.56 -27.73
N VAL A 13 -16.39 -7.69 -27.40
CA VAL A 13 -16.22 -8.39 -26.13
C VAL A 13 -14.93 -9.19 -26.23
N SER A 14 -13.93 -8.85 -25.39
CA SER A 14 -12.80 -9.71 -25.01
C SER A 14 -12.12 -9.10 -23.78
N THR A 15 -11.79 -9.76 -22.68
CA THR A 15 -12.07 -11.09 -22.13
C THR A 15 -11.61 -10.97 -20.67
N LEU A 16 -12.50 -11.25 -19.71
CA LEU A 16 -12.10 -11.49 -18.33
C LEU A 16 -11.27 -12.77 -18.27
N VAL A 17 -10.06 -12.69 -17.70
CA VAL A 17 -9.35 -13.88 -17.23
C VAL A 17 -9.61 -13.99 -15.73
N ALA A 18 -10.59 -14.85 -15.44
CA ALA A 18 -10.62 -15.85 -14.38
C ALA A 18 -9.86 -15.59 -13.07
N CYS A 19 -10.62 -15.51 -11.98
CA CYS A 19 -10.32 -16.31 -10.79
C CYS A 19 -11.62 -16.76 -10.10
N GLY A 20 -12.03 -18.00 -10.40
CA GLY A 20 -12.79 -18.86 -9.48
C GLY A 20 -14.32 -18.85 -9.57
N GLY A 21 -14.88 -19.92 -10.15
CA GLY A 21 -16.19 -20.47 -9.77
C GLY A 21 -17.28 -20.44 -10.84
N VAL A 22 -17.41 -21.54 -11.58
CA VAL A 22 -18.68 -22.01 -12.19
C VAL A 22 -19.69 -22.18 -11.03
N GLU A 23 -20.94 -21.74 -11.11
CA GLU A 23 -22.07 -22.41 -11.75
C GLU A 23 -23.16 -21.40 -12.19
N ALA A 24 -23.69 -21.57 -13.40
CA ALA A 24 -24.80 -20.79 -13.93
C ALA A 24 -26.11 -21.59 -13.81
N VAL A 25 -27.10 -21.03 -13.10
CA VAL A 25 -28.51 -21.41 -13.18
C VAL A 25 -29.33 -20.20 -13.65
N GLU A 26 -30.32 -20.47 -14.49
CA GLU A 26 -31.09 -19.57 -15.35
C GLU A 26 -31.88 -18.43 -14.65
N PRO A 27 -32.36 -17.41 -15.41
CA PRO A 27 -32.62 -16.07 -14.90
C PRO A 27 -33.99 -15.98 -14.21
N GLY A 28 -33.96 -15.68 -12.92
CA GLY A 28 -35.13 -15.15 -12.22
C GLY A 28 -35.16 -13.64 -12.38
N GLU A 29 -36.24 -13.11 -12.98
CA GLU A 29 -36.59 -11.69 -12.92
C GLU A 29 -36.64 -11.26 -11.45
N ALA A 30 -35.61 -10.53 -11.00
CA ALA A 30 -35.57 -9.90 -9.69
C ALA A 30 -35.71 -8.40 -9.89
N LEU A 31 -36.87 -7.93 -9.43
CA LEU A 31 -37.23 -6.56 -9.09
C LEU A 31 -36.01 -5.79 -8.58
N GLY A 32 -35.92 -4.49 -8.92
CA GLY A 32 -34.84 -3.60 -8.50
C GLY A 32 -34.67 -3.56 -6.99
N GLU A 33 -33.94 -4.51 -6.45
CA GLU A 33 -33.30 -4.45 -5.16
C GLU A 33 -31.97 -3.75 -5.42
N GLU A 34 -31.85 -2.53 -4.93
CA GLU A 34 -30.55 -1.93 -4.63
C GLU A 34 -29.85 -2.79 -3.58
N SER A 35 -29.42 -3.98 -4.00
CA SER A 35 -28.53 -4.84 -3.25
C SER A 35 -27.23 -4.05 -3.12
N SER A 36 -27.14 -3.26 -2.06
CA SER A 36 -25.90 -2.64 -1.64
C SER A 36 -25.00 -3.78 -1.17
N ALA A 37 -24.33 -4.42 -2.13
CA ALA A 37 -23.40 -5.50 -1.88
C ALA A 37 -22.34 -4.97 -0.91
N LEU A 38 -22.14 -5.70 0.18
CA LEU A 38 -21.07 -5.37 1.12
C LEU A 38 -19.73 -5.58 0.40
N VAL A 39 -18.97 -4.52 0.24
CA VAL A 39 -17.61 -4.51 -0.29
C VAL A 39 -16.65 -4.49 0.89
N SER A 40 -15.60 -5.31 0.80
CA SER A 40 -14.51 -5.33 1.78
C SER A 40 -13.25 -4.75 1.16
N CYS A 41 -12.57 -3.86 1.90
CA CYS A 41 -11.24 -3.35 1.53
C CYS A 41 -10.27 -3.63 2.66
N SER A 42 -9.00 -3.72 2.28
CA SER A 42 -7.91 -3.85 3.22
C SER A 42 -6.69 -3.08 2.72
N THR A 43 -5.84 -2.67 3.66
CA THR A 43 -4.53 -2.09 3.39
C THR A 43 -3.50 -2.66 4.36
N SER A 44 -2.24 -2.72 3.92
CA SER A 44 -1.11 -3.14 4.77
C SER A 44 -0.36 -1.89 5.24
N CYS A 45 -0.18 -1.77 6.55
CA CYS A 45 0.59 -0.69 7.16
C CYS A 45 2.10 -1.01 7.12
N SER A 46 2.94 0.01 7.25
CA SER A 46 4.41 -0.14 7.22
C SER A 46 4.97 -1.01 8.37
N ASP A 47 4.22 -1.16 9.47
CA ASP A 47 4.54 -2.05 10.59
C ASP A 47 4.13 -3.52 10.32
N GLY A 48 3.46 -3.80 9.20
CA GLY A 48 2.96 -5.14 8.83
C GLY A 48 1.54 -5.44 9.36
N THR A 49 0.94 -4.53 10.13
CA THR A 49 -0.47 -4.61 10.51
C THR A 49 -1.36 -4.48 9.27
N VAL A 50 -2.41 -5.30 9.17
CA VAL A 50 -3.42 -5.20 8.09
C VAL A 50 -4.69 -4.59 8.65
N LEU A 51 -5.13 -3.49 8.07
CA LEU A 51 -6.42 -2.88 8.37
C LEU A 51 -7.44 -3.39 7.36
N SER A 52 -8.64 -3.73 7.83
CA SER A 52 -9.74 -4.14 6.98
C SER A 52 -11.07 -3.59 7.49
N CYS A 53 -11.97 -3.33 6.57
CA CYS A 53 -13.36 -3.01 6.90
C CYS A 53 -14.29 -3.48 5.78
N THR A 54 -15.57 -3.56 6.13
CA THR A 54 -16.63 -3.97 5.22
C THR A 54 -17.76 -2.94 5.26
N GLY A 55 -18.24 -2.52 4.09
CA GLY A 55 -19.28 -1.50 3.96
C GLY A 55 -19.93 -1.49 2.59
N THR A 56 -20.89 -0.59 2.37
CA THR A 56 -21.51 -0.38 1.05
C THR A 56 -20.66 0.53 0.18
N THR A 57 -19.88 1.43 0.80
CA THR A 57 -18.79 2.17 0.15
C THR A 57 -17.47 1.82 0.81
N CYS A 58 -16.42 1.72 0.01
CA CYS A 58 -15.14 1.20 0.47
C CYS A 58 -13.98 1.82 -0.31
N SER A 59 -12.94 2.25 0.39
CA SER A 59 -11.72 2.83 -0.20
C SER A 59 -10.52 2.51 0.68
N ALA A 60 -9.37 2.23 0.07
CA ALA A 60 -8.13 1.95 0.77
C ALA A 60 -6.97 2.70 0.11
N SER A 61 -6.06 3.20 0.93
CA SER A 61 -4.80 3.81 0.52
C SER A 61 -3.66 2.98 1.14
N ASP A 62 -2.70 2.60 0.32
CA ASP A 62 -1.60 1.73 0.73
C ASP A 62 -0.77 2.43 1.83
N GLN A 63 -0.49 1.70 2.92
CA GLN A 63 0.27 2.20 4.09
C GLN A 63 -0.34 3.40 4.83
N ASP A 64 -1.58 3.78 4.52
CA ASP A 64 -2.18 5.01 5.04
C ASP A 64 -3.52 4.76 5.74
N PHE A 65 -4.56 4.36 5.02
CA PHE A 65 -5.87 4.14 5.63
C PHE A 65 -6.76 3.14 4.89
N VAL A 66 -7.78 2.64 5.60
CA VAL A 66 -8.97 2.03 5.02
C VAL A 66 -10.21 2.79 5.47
N GLN A 67 -11.15 3.02 4.55
CA GLN A 67 -12.39 3.72 4.80
C GLN A 67 -13.57 2.84 4.36
N CYS A 68 -14.56 2.68 5.23
CA CYS A 68 -15.85 2.09 4.89
C CYS A 68 -16.99 2.96 5.39
N ASN A 69 -17.97 3.25 4.52
CA ASN A 69 -19.16 4.07 4.86
C ASN A 69 -18.81 5.42 5.52
N GLY A 70 -17.69 6.03 5.13
CA GLY A 70 -17.19 7.27 5.73
C GLY A 70 -16.43 7.12 7.05
N ASN A 71 -16.33 5.91 7.63
CA ASN A 71 -15.52 5.65 8.82
C ASN A 71 -14.08 5.30 8.42
N TYR A 72 -13.10 6.03 8.95
CA TYR A 72 -11.69 5.84 8.66
C TYR A 72 -10.98 5.03 9.74
N GLN A 73 -10.12 4.12 9.30
CA GLN A 73 -9.12 3.47 10.13
C GLN A 73 -7.75 3.80 9.53
N TYR A 74 -6.90 4.45 10.31
CA TYR A 74 -5.57 4.88 9.87
C TYR A 74 -4.50 3.91 10.33
N CYS A 75 -3.46 3.76 9.52
CA CYS A 75 -2.26 3.07 9.92
C CYS A 75 -1.62 3.79 11.11
N PRO A 76 -1.09 3.04 12.09
CA PRO A 76 -0.35 3.66 13.18
C PRO A 76 0.86 4.41 12.62
N PRO A 77 1.26 5.54 13.24
CA PRO A 77 2.48 6.22 12.85
C PRO A 77 3.69 5.29 13.04
N PRO A 78 4.75 5.44 12.23
CA PRO A 78 5.96 4.66 12.39
C PRO A 78 6.53 4.87 13.80
N VAL A 79 6.89 3.77 14.45
CA VAL A 79 7.52 3.80 15.77
C VAL A 79 8.93 4.39 15.61
N PRO A 80 9.30 5.44 16.39
CA PRO A 80 10.63 6.01 16.31
C PRO A 80 11.69 4.98 16.74
N PRO A 81 12.92 5.07 16.21
CA PRO A 81 14.00 4.16 16.60
C PRO A 81 14.32 4.32 18.10
N ASP A 82 14.55 3.19 18.78
CA ASP A 82 14.96 3.21 20.18
C ASP A 82 16.43 3.64 20.30
N CYS A 83 16.67 4.81 20.87
CA CYS A 83 18.01 5.38 20.95
C CYS A 83 18.85 4.84 22.13
N THR A 84 18.32 3.90 22.91
CA THR A 84 19.10 3.16 23.90
C THR A 84 19.75 1.91 23.29
N ASP A 85 19.22 1.40 22.17
CA ASP A 85 19.85 0.32 21.41
C ASP A 85 20.98 0.87 20.51
N PRO A 86 22.25 0.51 20.76
CA PRO A 86 23.36 0.93 19.92
C PRO A 86 23.21 0.49 18.46
N ARG A 87 22.43 -0.56 18.15
CA ARG A 87 22.20 -1.02 16.77
C ARG A 87 21.30 -0.09 15.96
N GLN A 88 20.52 0.75 16.63
CA GLN A 88 19.66 1.74 15.99
C GLN A 88 20.38 3.08 15.82
N MET A 89 21.58 3.26 16.38
CA MET A 89 22.33 4.50 16.25
C MET A 89 22.93 4.66 14.85
N CYS A 90 22.75 5.83 14.24
CA CYS A 90 23.26 6.15 12.90
C CYS A 90 24.79 5.99 12.81
N VAL A 91 25.50 6.38 13.88
CA VAL A 91 26.97 6.22 13.99
C VAL A 91 27.42 4.76 13.87
N ASN A 92 26.64 3.82 14.42
CA ASN A 92 26.97 2.39 14.44
C ASN A 92 26.49 1.68 13.19
N LEU A 93 25.45 2.20 12.52
CA LEU A 93 24.97 1.70 11.25
C LEU A 93 25.85 2.15 10.08
N ASN A 94 26.41 3.34 10.14
CA ASN A 94 27.17 3.90 9.03
C ASN A 94 28.34 2.99 8.61
N GLY A 95 28.44 2.69 7.31
CA GLY A 95 29.45 1.81 6.75
C GLY A 95 29.19 0.31 6.94
N THR A 96 28.19 -0.08 7.73
CA THR A 96 27.81 -1.49 7.89
C THR A 96 27.06 -2.01 6.66
N ARG A 97 26.96 -3.35 6.53
CA ARG A 97 26.29 -3.98 5.39
C ARG A 97 24.77 -3.84 5.47
N CYS A 98 24.15 -3.64 4.32
CA CYS A 98 22.71 -3.65 4.15
C CYS A 98 22.29 -4.71 3.12
N ALA A 99 21.14 -5.35 3.36
CA ALA A 99 20.68 -6.47 2.55
C ALA A 99 20.17 -6.04 1.17
N THR A 100 19.44 -4.92 1.12
CA THR A 100 18.72 -4.48 -0.08
C THR A 100 19.17 -3.06 -0.45
N PRO A 101 19.94 -2.89 -1.54
CA PRO A 101 20.25 -1.57 -2.08
C PRO A 101 19.02 -0.73 -2.37
N GLY A 102 19.10 0.57 -2.15
CA GLY A 102 18.02 1.52 -2.45
C GLY A 102 16.99 1.69 -1.33
N VAL A 103 17.11 0.96 -0.21
CA VAL A 103 16.22 1.13 0.94
C VAL A 103 16.76 2.18 1.91
N SER A 104 15.85 2.88 2.57
CA SER A 104 16.14 3.81 3.67
C SER A 104 15.63 3.26 4.99
N ARG A 105 16.23 3.68 6.09
CA ARG A 105 15.70 3.44 7.43
C ARG A 105 16.00 4.60 8.37
N ASP A 106 15.14 4.79 9.35
CA ASP A 106 15.39 5.72 10.44
C ASP A 106 16.43 5.17 11.40
N CYS A 107 17.18 6.08 12.02
CA CYS A 107 18.19 5.77 13.02
C CYS A 107 18.32 6.91 14.04
N CYS A 108 18.96 6.62 15.16
CA CYS A 108 19.16 7.57 16.23
C CYS A 108 20.44 8.37 16.06
N VAL A 109 20.34 9.69 16.23
CA VAL A 109 21.48 10.59 16.35
C VAL A 109 21.41 11.27 17.73
N PRO A 110 22.49 11.25 18.52
CA PRO A 110 22.51 11.95 19.80
C PRO A 110 22.13 13.42 19.65
N GLY A 111 21.16 13.90 20.43
CA GLY A 111 20.75 15.30 20.47
C GLY A 111 19.76 15.75 19.39
N VAL A 112 19.29 14.87 18.50
CA VAL A 112 18.22 15.17 17.53
C VAL A 112 17.15 14.07 17.51
N PRO A 113 15.89 14.38 17.16
CA PRO A 113 14.79 13.43 17.29
C PRO A 113 14.89 12.23 16.35
N THR A 114 15.36 12.40 15.11
CA THR A 114 15.50 11.30 14.13
C THR A 114 16.59 11.62 13.11
N GLY A 115 17.47 10.66 12.82
CA GLY A 115 18.36 10.66 11.67
C GLY A 115 17.97 9.57 10.66
N GLY A 116 18.63 9.53 9.50
CA GLY A 116 18.33 8.54 8.46
C GLY A 116 19.58 7.85 7.94
N CYS A 117 19.42 6.60 7.50
CA CYS A 117 20.40 5.84 6.75
C CYS A 117 19.82 5.42 5.40
N PHE A 118 20.65 5.47 4.35
CA PHE A 118 20.34 4.96 3.02
C PHE A 118 21.31 3.84 2.64
N CYS A 119 20.79 2.75 2.06
CA CYS A 119 21.61 1.64 1.59
C CYS A 119 22.10 1.92 0.16
N ARG A 120 23.40 2.12 0.01
CA ARG A 120 24.03 2.37 -1.29
C ARG A 120 24.03 1.12 -2.18
N SER A 121 24.23 1.33 -3.48
CA SER A 121 24.34 0.25 -4.48
C SER A 121 25.46 -0.75 -4.20
N ASN A 122 26.48 -0.38 -3.40
CA ASN A 122 27.55 -1.27 -2.97
C ASN A 122 27.19 -2.12 -1.73
N GLY A 123 25.95 -2.07 -1.25
CA GLY A 123 25.48 -2.85 -0.10
C GLY A 123 25.98 -2.32 1.24
N THR A 124 26.29 -1.02 1.35
CA THR A 124 26.68 -0.38 2.62
C THR A 124 25.75 0.78 2.98
N TRP A 125 25.47 0.91 4.27
CA TRP A 125 24.73 2.05 4.81
C TRP A 125 25.56 3.33 4.76
N ILE A 126 24.92 4.43 4.38
CA ILE A 126 25.40 5.80 4.58
C ILE A 126 24.36 6.53 5.41
N CYS A 127 24.77 7.12 6.54
CA CYS A 127 23.83 7.69 7.51
C CYS A 127 24.09 9.18 7.76
N THR A 128 23.06 9.88 8.25
CA THR A 128 23.22 11.20 8.84
C THR A 128 24.00 11.06 10.15
N ILE A 129 25.20 11.63 10.20
CA ILE A 129 26.07 11.61 11.38
C ILE A 129 26.19 13.06 11.87
N PRO A 130 26.03 13.33 13.18
CA PRO A 130 26.26 14.67 13.71
C PRO A 130 27.71 15.07 13.46
N ALA A 131 27.97 16.34 13.18
CA ALA A 131 29.34 16.84 13.12
C ALA A 131 30.00 16.64 14.49
N GLU A 132 31.20 16.08 14.53
CA GLU A 132 32.01 16.06 15.75
C GLU A 132 32.37 17.52 16.08
N ASP A 133 31.91 18.01 17.23
CA ASP A 133 32.37 19.29 17.78
C ASP A 133 33.85 19.10 18.22
N PRO A 134 34.78 19.99 17.83
CA PRO A 134 36.22 19.82 18.01
C PRO A 134 36.72 19.91 19.46
#